data_AF-A0A3C1N4F3-F1
#
_entry.id   AF-A0A3C1N4F3-F1
#
_cell.length_a   1.000
_cell.length_b   1.000
_cell.length_c   1.000
_cell.angle_alpha   90.00
_cell.angle_beta   90.00
_cell.angle_gamma   90.00
#
_symmetry.space_group_name_H-M   'P 1'
#
loop_
_entity.id
_entity.type
_entity.pdbx_description
1 polymer ?
#
loop_
_entity_poly.entity_id
_entity_poly.type
_entity_poly.pdbx_seq_one_letter_code
_entity_poly.pdbx_strand_id
1 'polypeptide(L)' 'GIYNHQLTESVEKVPFLGDLPILGSLFRQKMVNDTRTELLVFLTPRIIKPVNSSN' A
#
# COMPACT_ATOMS: atom_id res chain seq x y z
N GLY A 1 -4.77 15.08 2.72
CA GLY A 1 -4.28 13.90 1.99
C GLY A 1 -4.19 12.72 2.93
N ILE A 2 -4.12 11.50 2.41
CA ILE A 2 -3.86 10.30 3.20
C ILE A 2 -2.57 9.63 2.72
N TYR A 3 -1.82 9.09 3.68
CA TYR A 3 -0.59 8.36 3.47
C TYR A 3 -0.76 6.95 4.05
N ASN A 4 -0.60 5.93 3.23
CA ASN A 4 -0.63 4.53 3.65
C ASN A 4 0.66 3.82 3.20
N HIS A 5 1.25 3.05 4.10
CA HIS A 5 2.47 2.28 3.86
C HIS A 5 2.28 0.86 4.39
N GLN A 6 2.40 -0.12 3.51
CA GLN A 6 2.23 -1.54 3.83
C GLN A 6 3.44 -2.34 3.36
N LEU A 7 4.14 -2.94 4.32
CA LEU A 7 5.21 -3.89 4.08
C LEU A 7 4.66 -5.31 4.26
N THR A 8 4.81 -6.16 3.25
CA THR A 8 4.42 -7.57 3.30
C THR A 8 5.64 -8.44 2.99
N GLU A 9 6.00 -9.31 3.93
CA GLU A 9 7.05 -10.31 3.73
C GLU A 9 6.42 -11.69 3.55
N SER A 10 6.82 -12.39 2.49
CA SER A 10 6.43 -13.77 2.23
C SER A 10 7.68 -14.62 1.97
N VAL A 11 7.71 -15.82 2.52
CA VAL A 11 8.79 -16.79 2.31
C VAL A 11 8.17 -18.10 1.86
N GLU A 12 8.45 -18.46 0.63
CA GLU A 12 8.13 -19.77 0.07
C GLU A 12 9.37 -20.66 0.14
N LYS A 13 9.21 -21.91 0.58
CA LYS A 13 10.33 -22.84 0.73
C LYS A 13 9.95 -24.26 0.38
N VAL A 14 10.90 -25.00 -0.19
CA VAL A 14 10.76 -26.45 -0.33
C VAL A 14 10.89 -27.10 1.05
N PRO A 15 9.93 -27.93 1.50
CA PRO A 15 10.03 -28.64 2.78
C PRO A 15 11.32 -29.47 2.86
N PHE A 16 11.91 -29.58 4.06
CA PHE A 16 13.18 -30.27 4.34
C PHE A 16 14.43 -29.59 3.74
N LEU A 17 14.48 -29.36 2.42
CA LEU A 17 15.64 -28.76 1.74
C LEU A 17 15.80 -27.27 2.06
N GLY A 18 14.69 -26.58 2.25
CA GLY A 18 14.64 -25.17 2.61
C GLY A 18 15.05 -24.88 4.05
N ASP A 19 15.47 -25.85 4.86
CA ASP A 19 15.96 -25.62 6.23
C ASP A 19 17.45 -25.96 6.40
N LEU A 20 18.13 -26.32 5.30
CA LEU A 20 19.56 -26.65 5.33
C LEU A 20 20.42 -25.42 5.71
N PRO A 21 21.39 -25.57 6.63
CA PRO A 21 22.17 -24.47 7.18
C PRO A 21 23.13 -23.80 6.17
N ILE A 22 23.46 -24.47 5.07
CA ILE A 22 24.36 -23.95 4.02
C ILE A 22 23.63 -23.79 2.68
N LEU A 23 22.81 -24.78 2.29
CA LEU A 23 22.20 -24.84 0.97
C LEU A 23 20.74 -24.36 0.94
N GLY A 24 20.13 -24.10 2.09
CA GLY A 24 18.70 -23.82 2.15
C GLY A 24 18.29 -22.55 1.39
N SER A 25 19.20 -21.59 1.16
CA SER A 25 18.90 -20.37 0.39
C SER A 25 18.62 -20.66 -1.09
N LEU A 26 19.13 -21.76 -1.65
CA LEU A 26 18.87 -22.16 -3.04
C LEU A 26 17.45 -22.73 -3.22
N PHE A 27 16.81 -23.15 -2.11
CA PHE A 27 15.49 -23.78 -2.08
C PHE A 27 14.45 -22.93 -1.34
N ARG A 28 14.75 -21.64 -1.14
CA ARG A 28 13.87 -20.64 -0.53
C ARG A 28 13.73 -19.44 -1.45
N GLN A 29 12.52 -18.93 -1.59
CA GLN A 29 12.23 -17.68 -2.26
C GLN A 29 11.62 -16.69 -1.26
N LYS A 30 12.32 -15.57 -1.04
CA LYS A 30 11.80 -14.46 -0.24
C LYS A 30 11.21 -13.41 -1.16
N MET A 31 9.96 -13.06 -0.95
CA MET A 31 9.31 -11.91 -1.58
C MET A 31 9.08 -10.83 -0.53
N VAL A 32 9.48 -9.61 -0.87
CA VAL A 32 9.21 -8.41 -0.09
C VAL A 32 8.39 -7.49 -0.98
N ASN A 33 7.17 -7.16 -0.55
CA ASN A 33 6.32 -6.21 -1.24
C ASN A 33 6.15 -4.96 -0.36
N ASP A 34 6.64 -3.83 -0.86
CA ASP A 34 6.50 -2.51 -0.24
C ASP A 34 5.51 -1.69 -1.07
N THR A 35 4.34 -1.43 -0.48
CA THR A 35 3.26 -0.67 -1.12
C THR A 35 3.08 0.67 -0.40
N ARG A 36 3.26 1.76 -1.16
CA ARG A 36 3.02 3.14 -0.71
C ARG A 36 1.87 3.75 -1.48
N THR A 37 0.87 4.27 -0.77
CA THR A 37 -0.28 4.97 -1.37
C THR A 37 -0.38 6.39 -0.82
N GLU A 38 -0.36 7.37 -1.72
CA GLU A 38 -0.50 8.79 -1.42
C GLU A 38 -1.72 9.34 -2.16
N LEU A 39 -2.69 9.88 -1.42
CA LEU A 39 -3.88 10.52 -2.00
C LEU A 39 -3.98 11.97 -1.52
N LEU A 40 -4.06 12.89 -2.49
CA LEU A 40 -4.26 14.31 -2.27
C LEU A 40 -5.65 14.69 -2.79
N VAL A 41 -6.46 15.33 -1.94
CA VAL A 41 -7.78 15.84 -2.30
C VAL A 41 -7.76 17.35 -2.13
N PHE A 42 -8.11 18.06 -3.21
CA PHE A 42 -8.24 19.51 -3.22
C PHE A 42 -9.72 19.88 -3.33
N LEU A 43 -10.19 20.75 -2.45
CA LEU A 43 -11.56 21.27 -2.46
C LEU A 43 -11.47 22.79 -2.64
N THR A 44 -12.08 23.31 -3.69
CA THR A 44 -12.24 24.76 -3.90
C THR A 44 -13.69 25.12 -3.64
N PRO A 45 -14.07 25.51 -2.41
CA PRO A 45 -15.43 25.94 -2.15
C PRO A 45 -15.73 27.23 -2.91
N ARG A 46 -16.96 27.35 -3.43
CA ARG A 46 -17.48 28.60 -4.00
C ARG A 46 -18.67 29.07 -3.16
N ILE A 47 -18.68 30.35 -2.79
CA ILE A 47 -19.80 30.99 -2.11
C ILE A 47 -20.79 31.46 -3.16
N ILE A 48 -22.02 30.95 -3.12
CA ILE A 48 -23.13 31.40 -3.96
C ILE A 48 -24.03 32.30 -3.12
N LYS A 49 -24.34 33.49 -3.61
CA LYS A 49 -25.31 34.38 -2.95
C LYS A 49 -26.73 33.90 -3.27
N PRO A 50 -27.63 33.77 -2.29
CA PRO A 50 -29.02 33.44 -2.57
C PRO A 50 -29.64 34.52 -3.45
N VAL A 51 -30.29 34.12 -4.54
CA VAL A 51 -31.13 35.02 -5.33
C VAL A 51 -32.41 35.22 -4.53
N ASN A 52 -32.53 36.39 -3.92
CA ASN A 52 -33.76 36.85 -3.31
C ASN A 52 -34.77 37.15 -4.42
N SER A 53 -35.62 36.17 -4.71
CA SER A 53 -36.81 36.33 -5.53
C SER A 53 -37.83 37.15 -4.73
N SER A 54 -37.72 38.48 -4.79
CA SER A 54 -38.76 39.39 -4.32
C SER A 54 -39.87 39.43 -5.36
N ASN A 55 -41.01 38.82 -5.02
CA ASN A 55 -42.32 39.09 -5.60
C ASN A 55 -43.22 39.66 -4.50
#